data_AF-A0A957Z685-F1
#
_entry.id   AF-A0A957Z685-F1
#
_cell.length_a   1.000
_cell.length_b   1.000
_cell.length_c   1.000
_cell.angle_alpha   90.00
_cell.angle_beta   90.00
_cell.angle_gamma   90.00
#
_symmetry.space_group_name_H-M   'P 1'
#
loop_
_entity.id
_entity.type
_entity.pdbx_description
1 polymer ?
#
loop_
_entity_poly.entity_id
_entity_poly.type
_entity_poly.pdbx_seq_one_letter_code
_entity_poly.pdbx_strand_id
1 'polypeptide(L)' 'MWEVHYSLEAANYLADNSALISELYWAMECLADTDGMPSSGEYRELRGLVYWTIQDHEVVYRRAEPEQTIRVLLI' A
#
# COMPACT_ATOMS: atom_id res chain seq x y z
N MET A 1 -12.73 5.33 -7.31
CA MET A 1 -11.28 5.40 -7.55
C MET A 1 -10.69 6.04 -6.33
N TRP A 2 -9.91 5.28 -5.58
CA TRP A 2 -9.26 5.73 -4.36
C TRP A 2 -7.96 6.46 -4.69
N GLU A 3 -7.49 7.31 -3.78
CA GLU A 3 -6.16 7.92 -3.87
C GLU A 3 -5.15 7.16 -3.00
N VAL A 4 -3.95 6.91 -3.52
CA VAL A 4 -2.86 6.28 -2.77
C VAL A 4 -1.87 7.35 -2.33
N HIS A 5 -1.75 7.54 -1.01
CA HIS A 5 -0.83 8.50 -0.39
C HIS A 5 0.23 7.74 0.40
N TYR A 6 1.47 8.24 0.32
CA TYR A 6 2.60 7.64 1.01
C TYR A 6 3.01 8.49 2.21
N SER A 7 3.32 7.84 3.33
CA SER A 7 4.08 8.47 4.41
C SER A 7 5.46 8.89 3.90
N LEU A 8 6.13 9.81 4.60
CA LEU A 8 7.51 10.18 4.25
C LEU A 8 8.45 8.96 4.30
N GLU A 9 8.24 8.06 5.26
CA GLU A 9 9.03 6.84 5.40
C GLU A 9 8.84 5.88 4.21
N ALA A 10 7.59 5.61 3.83
CA ALA A 10 7.27 4.78 2.66
C ALA A 10 7.78 5.42 1.36
N ALA A 11 7.64 6.74 1.21
CA ALA A 11 8.16 7.47 0.05
C ALA A 11 9.69 7.39 -0.05
N ASN A 12 10.41 7.49 1.07
CA ASN A 12 11.86 7.33 1.10
C ASN A 12 12.26 5.90 0.71
N TYR A 13 11.60 4.88 1.26
CA TYR A 13 11.85 3.49 0.89
C TYR A 13 11.65 3.27 -0.61
N LEU A 14 10.57 3.83 -1.18
CA LEU A 14 10.29 3.78 -2.61
C LEU A 14 11.36 4.45 -3.45
N ALA A 15 11.83 5.64 -3.04
CA ALA A 15 12.87 6.37 -3.74
C ALA A 15 14.20 5.60 -3.73
N ASP A 16 14.60 5.10 -2.56
CA ASP A 16 15.87 4.40 -2.35
C ASP A 16 15.94 3.06 -3.10
N ASN A 17 14.80 2.38 -3.26
CA ASN A 17 14.72 1.05 -3.87
C ASN A 17 14.09 1.03 -5.27
N SER A 18 13.78 2.20 -5.86
CA SER A 18 12.97 2.37 -7.07
C SER A 18 13.31 1.44 -8.25
N ALA A 19 14.58 1.07 -8.43
CA ALA A 19 15.01 0.17 -9.49
C ALA A 19 14.66 -1.32 -9.26
N LEU A 20 14.40 -1.71 -8.00
CA LEU A 20 14.19 -3.10 -7.58
C LEU A 20 12.72 -3.42 -7.29
N ILE A 21 11.91 -2.41 -6.96
CA ILE A 21 10.55 -2.59 -6.44
C ILE A 21 9.47 -1.91 -7.31
N SER A 22 9.76 -1.76 -8.61
CA SER A 22 8.82 -1.15 -9.55
C SER A 22 7.48 -1.89 -9.62
N GLU A 23 7.50 -3.22 -9.56
CA GLU A 23 6.27 -4.03 -9.52
C GLU A 23 5.49 -3.86 -8.22
N LEU A 24 6.17 -3.76 -7.07
CA LEU A 24 5.54 -3.48 -5.78
C LEU A 24 4.86 -2.11 -5.77
N TYR A 25 5.53 -1.10 -6.34
CA TYR A 25 4.95 0.24 -6.51
C TYR A 25 3.64 0.17 -7.32
N TRP A 26 3.67 -0.49 -8.48
CA TRP A 26 2.46 -0.66 -9.29
C TRP A 26 1.37 -1.46 -8.57
N ALA A 27 1.73 -2.48 -7.80
CA ALA A 27 0.77 -3.23 -7.01
C ALA A 27 0.06 -2.35 -5.96
N MET A 28 0.79 -1.44 -5.30
CA MET A 28 0.21 -0.46 -4.38
C MET A 28 -0.67 0.57 -5.10
N GLU A 29 -0.25 1.07 -6.26
CA GLU A 29 -1.06 2.00 -7.07
C GLU A 29 -2.37 1.34 -7.54
N CYS A 30 -2.35 0.04 -7.87
CA CYS A 30 -3.56 -0.71 -8.23
C CYS A 30 -4.59 -0.76 -7.09
N LEU A 31 -4.22 -0.50 -5.83
CA LEU A 31 -5.19 -0.37 -4.75
C LEU A 31 -6.20 0.76 -5.02
N ALA A 32 -5.82 1.80 -5.78
CA ALA A 32 -6.71 2.88 -6.22
C ALA A 32 -7.93 2.39 -7.01
N ASP A 33 -7.74 1.30 -7.76
CA ASP A 33 -8.78 0.67 -8.58
C ASP A 33 -9.58 -0.38 -7.81
N THR A 34 -9.17 -0.65 -6.57
CA THR A 34 -9.89 -1.50 -5.63
C THR A 34 -10.62 -0.65 -4.59
N ASP A 35 -11.42 -1.25 -3.72
CA ASP A 35 -11.96 -0.59 -2.52
C ASP A 35 -10.89 -0.42 -1.41
N GLY A 36 -9.66 -0.09 -1.83
CA GLY A 36 -8.45 -0.06 -1.03
C GLY A 36 -8.01 -1.44 -0.51
N MET A 37 -8.49 -2.53 -1.10
CA MET A 37 -8.24 -3.90 -0.65
C MET A 37 -7.34 -4.63 -1.64
N PRO A 38 -6.35 -5.41 -1.16
CA PRO A 38 -5.43 -6.07 -2.05
C PRO A 38 -6.13 -7.21 -2.78
N SER A 39 -5.92 -7.27 -4.09
CA SER A 39 -6.50 -8.30 -4.97
C SER A 39 -5.63 -9.56 -5.09
N SER A 40 -4.41 -9.50 -4.55
CA SER A 40 -3.40 -10.56 -4.58
C SER A 40 -2.55 -10.53 -3.31
N GLY A 41 -1.80 -11.59 -3.04
CA GLY A 41 -1.00 -11.72 -1.82
C GLY A 41 -1.84 -12.08 -0.60
N GLU A 42 -1.17 -12.19 0.55
CA GLU A 42 -1.82 -12.48 1.83
C GLU A 42 -2.04 -11.16 2.55
N TYR A 43 -3.22 -10.97 3.14
CA TYR A 43 -3.47 -9.80 3.97
C TYR A 43 -4.24 -10.14 5.23
N ARG A 44 -4.05 -9.30 6.25
CA ARG A 44 -4.81 -9.33 7.49
C ARG A 44 -5.17 -7.92 7.91
N GLU A 45 -6.35 -7.78 8.49
CA GLU A 45 -6.79 -6.54 9.10
C GLU A 45 -6.62 -6.61 10.63
N LEU A 46 -5.92 -5.64 11.20
CA LEU A 46 -5.72 -5.55 12.64
C LEU A 46 -5.85 -4.08 13.08
N ARG A 47 -6.85 -3.80 13.93
CA ARG A 47 -7.09 -2.47 14.51
C ARG A 47 -7.23 -1.35 13.45
N GLY A 48 -7.86 -1.65 12.31
CA GLY A 48 -8.07 -0.69 11.22
C GLY A 48 -6.84 -0.46 10.32
N LEU A 49 -5.78 -1.24 10.52
CA LEU A 49 -4.64 -1.33 9.61
C LEU A 49 -4.75 -2.59 8.77
N VAL A 50 -4.39 -2.48 7.51
CA VAL A 50 -4.19 -3.61 6.60
C VAL A 50 -2.69 -3.90 6.57
N TYR A 51 -2.35 -5.15 6.89
CA TYR A 51 -1.01 -5.70 6.72
C TYR A 51 -1.09 -6.59 5.49
N TRP A 52 -0.34 -6.24 4.44
CA TRP A 52 -0.40 -6.90 3.15
C TRP A 52 0.98 -7.41 2.76
N THR A 53 1.12 -8.72 2.65
CA THR A 53 2.34 -9.39 2.23
C THR A 53 2.28 -9.68 0.73
N ILE A 54 3.19 -9.06 -0.03
CA ILE A 54 3.31 -9.22 -1.47
C ILE A 54 4.78 -9.06 -1.90
N GLN A 55 5.23 -9.89 -2.84
CA GLN A 55 6.59 -9.85 -3.40
C GLN A 55 7.69 -9.79 -2.31
N ASP A 56 7.54 -10.57 -1.23
CA ASP A 56 8.45 -10.59 -0.08
C ASP A 56 8.54 -9.28 0.74
N HIS A 57 7.57 -8.37 0.60
CA HIS A 57 7.43 -7.14 1.39
C HIS A 57 6.16 -7.16 2.24
N GLU A 58 6.17 -6.49 3.40
CA GLU A 58 4.98 -6.28 4.23
C GLU A 58 4.55 -4.80 4.16
N VAL A 59 3.58 -4.52 3.29
CA VAL A 59 2.99 -3.18 3.17
C VAL A 59 1.95 -2.98 4.26
N VAL A 60 2.16 -1.97 5.10
CA VAL A 60 1.21 -1.59 6.14
C VAL A 60 0.53 -0.30 5.73
N TYR A 61 -0.79 -0.34 5.64
CA TYR A 61 -1.56 0.84 5.26
C TYR A 61 -2.89 0.92 6.00
N ARG A 62 -3.54 2.07 5.91
CA ARG A 62 -4.91 2.25 6.40
C ARG A 62 -5.79 2.81 5.30
N ARG A 63 -7.07 2.49 5.39
CA ARG A 63 -8.12 3.01 4.51
C ARG A 63 -8.88 4.11 5.23
N ALA A 64 -9.12 5.21 4.53
CA ALA A 64 -9.98 6.29 4.96
C ALA A 64 -11.17 6.33 3.99
N GLU A 65 -12.21 5.54 4.31
CA GLU A 65 -13.40 5.36 3.45
C GLU A 65 -14.11 6.68 3.10
N PRO A 66 -14.33 7.63 4.04
CA PRO A 66 -14.98 8.90 3.71
C PRO A 66 -14.22 9.73 2.67
N GLU A 67 -12.89 9.68 2.73
CA GLU A 67 -11.98 10.40 1.84
C GLU A 67 -11.54 9.58 0.62
N GLN A 68 -11.97 8.31 0.53
CA GLN A 68 -11.50 7.34 -0.47
C GLN A 68 -9.97 7.35 -0.60
N THR A 69 -9.26 7.43 0.53
CA THR A 69 -7.79 7.52 0.55
C THR A 69 -7.17 6.29 1.21
N ILE A 70 -6.22 5.66 0.53
CA ILE A 70 -5.31 4.66 1.07
C ILE A 70 -4.06 5.40 1.53
N ARG A 71 -3.68 5.23 2.79
CA ARG A 71 -2.43 5.79 3.32
C ARG A 71 -1.46 4.67 3.63
N VAL A 72 -0.44 4.52 2.78
CA VAL A 72 0.68 3.62 2.98
C VAL A 72 1.58 4.21 4.07
N LEU A 73 1.74 3.47 5.16
CA LEU A 73 2.46 3.91 6.34
C LEU A 73 3.91 3.39 6.33
N LEU A 74 4.08 2.11 5.98
CA LEU A 74 5.35 1.37 6.01
C LEU A 74 5.37 0.33 4.89
N ILE A 75 6.57 -0.02 4.41
CA ILE A 75 6.87 -1.09 3.45
C ILE A 75 8.03 -1.92 4.01
#